data_AF-A0A967VZN4-F1
#
_entry.id   AF-A0A967VZN4-F1
#
_cell.length_a   1.000
_cell.length_b   1.000
_cell.length_c   1.000
_cell.angle_alpha   90.00
_cell.angle_beta   90.00
_cell.angle_gamma   90.00
#
_symmetry.space_group_name_H-M   'P 1'
#
loop_
_entity.id
_entity.type
_entity.pdbx_description
1 polymer ?
#
loop_
_entity_poly.entity_id
_entity_poly.type
_entity_poly.pdbx_seq_one_letter_code
_entity_poly.pdbx_strand_id
1 'polypeptide(L)' 'TGDKVSRLMSVTALIESAQVLFPKKAYWLADFQHEVVTFPMGKHDDQIDSMSQFLEWARNRY' A
#
# COMPACT_ATOMS: atom_id res chain seq x y z
N THR A 1 -13.64 -11.50 -6.31
CA THR A 1 -12.43 -11.40 -5.48
C THR A 1 -11.37 -10.73 -6.33
N GLY A 2 -11.12 -9.44 -6.12
CA GLY A 2 -10.07 -8.72 -6.84
C GLY A 2 -8.73 -9.12 -6.26
N ASP A 3 -7.85 -9.63 -7.12
CA ASP A 3 -6.49 -10.03 -6.76
C ASP A 3 -5.73 -8.88 -6.08
N LYS A 4 -4.91 -9.18 -5.07
CA LYS A 4 -4.21 -8.17 -4.25
C LYS A 4 -3.31 -7.27 -5.12
N VAL A 5 -2.69 -7.84 -6.16
CA VAL A 5 -1.87 -7.09 -7.11
C VAL A 5 -2.73 -6.11 -7.88
N SER A 6 -3.87 -6.57 -8.40
CA SER A 6 -4.79 -5.72 -9.15
C SER A 6 -5.29 -4.54 -8.30
N ARG A 7 -5.57 -4.77 -7.01
CA ARG A 7 -5.99 -3.71 -6.10
C ARG A 7 -4.86 -2.70 -5.84
N LEU A 8 -3.65 -3.16 -5.54
CA LEU A 8 -2.50 -2.27 -5.35
C LEU A 8 -2.24 -1.44 -6.62
N MET A 9 -2.25 -2.06 -7.79
CA MET A 9 -2.09 -1.38 -9.08
C MET A 9 -3.15 -0.31 -9.32
N SER A 10 -4.35 -0.49 -8.80
CA SER A 10 -5.42 0.51 -8.95
C SER A 10 -5.15 1.80 -8.15
N VAL A 11 -4.28 1.77 -7.14
CA VAL A 11 -4.00 2.92 -6.26
C VAL A 11 -2.57 3.45 -6.37
N THR A 12 -1.70 2.85 -7.19
CA THR A 12 -0.30 3.29 -7.35
C THR A 12 -0.20 4.75 -7.80
N ALA A 13 -1.12 5.21 -8.64
CA ALA A 13 -1.14 6.60 -9.09
C ALA A 13 -1.21 7.62 -7.95
N LEU A 14 -1.86 7.30 -6.82
CA LEU A 14 -1.92 8.17 -5.63
C LEU A 14 -0.59 8.20 -4.88
N ILE A 15 0.15 7.09 -4.91
CA ILE A 15 1.47 6.97 -4.30
C ILE A 15 2.48 7.76 -5.15
N GLU A 16 2.44 7.58 -6.47
CA GLU A 16 3.32 8.26 -7.44
C GLU A 16 3.09 9.77 -7.50
N SER A 17 1.84 10.23 -7.30
CA SER A 17 1.48 11.65 -7.25
C SER A 17 1.86 12.35 -5.92
N ALA A 18 2.57 11.66 -5.03
CA ALA A 18 2.95 12.13 -3.70
C ALA A 18 1.74 12.50 -2.81
N GLN A 19 0.57 11.88 -3.03
CA GLN A 19 -0.62 12.05 -2.19
C GLN A 19 -0.60 11.11 -0.96
N VAL A 20 0.44 10.29 -0.81
CA VAL A 20 0.64 9.41 0.35
C VAL A 20 1.89 9.84 1.10
N LEU A 21 1.74 10.09 2.41
CA LEU A 21 2.83 10.49 3.29
C LEU A 21 3.10 9.40 4.33
N PHE A 22 4.36 8.99 4.44
CA PHE A 22 4.84 8.13 5.52
C PHE A 22 5.55 8.97 6.59
N PRO A 23 5.45 8.57 7.87
CA PRO A 23 6.25 9.20 8.92
C PRO A 23 7.74 8.98 8.65
N LYS A 24 8.58 9.96 8.99
CA LYS A 24 10.04 9.85 8.82
C LYS A 24 10.66 8.78 9.72
N LYS A 25 10.02 8.46 10.83
CA LYS A 25 10.45 7.45 11.81
C LYS A 25 9.21 6.79 12.40
N ALA A 26 9.13 5.47 12.26
CA ALA A 26 8.17 4.64 12.96
C ALA A 26 8.77 3.24 13.13
N TYR A 27 8.39 2.54 14.21
CA TYR A 27 8.92 1.21 14.49
C TYR A 27 8.53 0.18 13.41
N TRP A 28 7.39 0.38 12.74
CA TRP A 28 6.86 -0.48 11.68
C TRP A 28 7.37 -0.14 10.28
N LEU A 29 8.08 0.97 10.10
CA LEU A 29 8.40 1.49 8.76
C LEU A 29 9.34 0.57 7.97
N ALA A 30 10.31 -0.05 8.65
CA ALA A 30 11.24 -0.98 8.01
C ALA A 30 10.51 -2.25 7.52
N ASP A 31 9.62 -2.79 8.34
CA ASP A 31 8.81 -3.97 7.99
C ASP A 31 7.86 -3.64 6.84
N PHE A 32 7.22 -2.48 6.88
CA PHE A 32 6.38 -2.00 5.78
C PHE A 32 7.16 -1.91 4.46
N GLN A 33 8.34 -1.28 4.47
CA GLN A 33 9.19 -1.18 3.29
C GLN A 33 9.61 -2.55 2.76
N HIS A 34 9.90 -3.49 3.66
CA HIS A 34 10.19 -4.87 3.27
C HIS A 34 9.00 -5.53 2.59
N GLU A 35 7.77 -5.35 3.09
CA GLU A 35 6.56 -5.83 2.43
C GLU A 35 6.39 -5.18 1.04
N VAL A 36 6.59 -3.86 0.90
CA VAL A 36 6.46 -3.16 -0.39
C VAL A 36 7.38 -3.77 -1.46
N VAL A 37 8.65 -4.04 -1.13
CA VAL A 37 9.63 -4.54 -2.11
C VAL A 37 9.54 -6.04 -2.37
N THR A 38 8.92 -6.79 -1.47
CA THR A 38 8.77 -8.25 -1.63
C THR A 38 7.41 -8.65 -2.17
N PHE A 39 6.41 -7.75 -2.12
CA PHE A 39 5.09 -7.98 -2.67
C PHE A 39 5.15 -8.26 -4.19
N PRO A 40 4.40 -9.25 -4.73
CA PRO A 40 3.42 -10.11 -4.05
C PRO A 40 3.98 -11.45 -3.54
N MET A 41 5.30 -11.65 -3.61
CA MET A 41 5.95 -12.92 -3.28
C MET A 41 6.40 -13.02 -1.82
N GLY A 42 6.29 -11.92 -1.07
CA GLY A 42 6.62 -11.85 0.35
C GLY A 42 5.75 -12.76 1.19
N LYS A 43 6.28 -13.19 2.34
CA LYS A 43 5.51 -13.99 3.32
C LYS A 43 4.36 -13.19 3.95
N HIS A 44 4.52 -11.87 4.03
CA HIS A 44 3.58 -10.93 4.62
C HIS A 44 3.15 -9.91 3.57
N ASP A 45 1.87 -9.59 3.54
CA ASP A 45 1.27 -8.59 2.65
C ASP A 45 0.15 -7.78 3.35
N ASP A 46 -0.02 -7.95 4.66
CA ASP A 46 -1.12 -7.37 5.43
C ASP A 46 -1.08 -5.84 5.43
N GLN A 47 0.12 -5.23 5.47
CA GLN A 47 0.25 -3.78 5.50
C GLN A 47 -0.01 -3.16 4.11
N ILE A 48 0.44 -3.84 3.05
CA ILE A 48 0.13 -3.47 1.65
C ILE A 48 -1.35 -3.59 1.36
N ASP A 49 -1.98 -4.65 1.87
CA ASP A 49 -3.41 -4.87 1.75
C ASP A 49 -4.23 -3.81 2.48
N SER A 50 -3.81 -3.44 3.69
CA SER A 50 -4.47 -2.39 4.47
C SER A 50 -4.34 -1.03 3.78
N MET A 51 -3.15 -0.68 3.31
CA MET A 51 -2.90 0.57 2.58
C MET A 51 -3.73 0.63 1.30
N SER A 52 -3.70 -0.43 0.48
CA SER A 52 -4.39 -0.42 -0.81
C SER A 52 -5.90 -0.26 -0.68
N GLN A 53 -6.51 -0.92 0.32
CA GLN A 53 -7.93 -0.76 0.63
C GLN A 53 -8.27 0.65 1.12
N PHE A 54 -7.44 1.22 2.01
CA PHE A 54 -7.64 2.58 2.48
C PHE A 54 -7.58 3.59 1.34
N LEU A 55 -6.59 3.47 0.45
CA LEU A 55 -6.42 4.37 -0.70
C LEU A 55 -7.57 4.24 -1.70
N GLU A 56 -8.06 3.03 -1.93
CA GLU A 56 -9.23 2.81 -2.78
C GLU A 56 -10.49 3.47 -2.19
N TRP A 57 -10.72 3.31 -0.89
CA TRP A 57 -11.81 3.99 -0.18
C TRP A 57 -11.66 5.51 -0.24
N ALA A 58 -10.46 6.03 0.03
CA ALA A 58 -10.18 7.46 0.04
C ALA A 58 -10.40 8.08 -1.35
N ARG A 59 -9.96 7.40 -2.42
CA ARG A 59 -10.21 7.82 -3.81
C ARG A 59 -11.69 7.91 -4.15
N ASN A 60 -12.51 6.98 -3.65
CA ASN A 60 -13.94 6.97 -3.96
C ASN A 60 -14.74 8.00 -3.13
N ARG A 61 -14.12 8.60 -2.11
CA ARG A 61 -14.76 9.53 -1.18
C ARG A 61 -14.66 11.01 -1.63
N TYR A 62 -13.71 11.34 -2.50
CA TYR A 62 -13.41 12.69 -3.00
C TYR A 62 -13.40 12.71 -4.52
#